data_AF-A0A533HRS6-F1
#
_entry.id   AF-A0A533HRS6-F1
#
_cell.length_a   1.000
_cell.length_b   1.000
_cell.length_c   1.000
_cell.angle_alpha   90.00
_cell.angle_beta   90.00
_cell.angle_gamma   90.00
#
_symmetry.space_group_name_H-M   'P 1'
#
loop_
_entity.id
_entity.type
_entity.pdbx_description
1 polymer ?
#
loop_
_entity_poly.entity_id
_entity_poly.type
_entity_poly.pdbx_seq_one_letter_code
_entity_poly.pdbx_strand_id
1 'polypeptide(L)'
;MSSLCCISKSIRRSIYTTNIIENYNKHLKKGIKKKEQFPNEQSLNRYVCVSACEYNVKYVGISHYGFSMAKEELENMIEEIYIY
;
A
#
# COMPACT_ATOMS: atom_id res chain seq x y z
N MET A 1 -3.80 19.04 12.34
CA MET A 1 -3.58 19.07 10.87
C MET A 1 -2.11 19.33 10.50
N SER A 2 -1.14 19.05 11.38
CA SER A 2 0.26 19.46 11.26
C SER A 2 1.25 18.33 10.94
N SER A 3 0.83 17.07 10.90
CA SER A 3 1.74 15.92 10.77
C SER A 3 2.26 15.65 9.36
N LEU A 4 1.62 16.17 8.30
CA LEU A 4 2.05 15.89 6.92
C LEU A 4 3.03 16.91 6.32
N CYS A 5 3.21 18.09 6.92
CA CYS A 5 4.19 19.05 6.41
C CYS A 5 5.63 18.57 6.66
N CYS A 6 5.85 17.74 7.68
CA CYS A 6 7.16 17.18 8.00
C CYS A 6 7.59 16.06 7.05
N ILE A 7 6.69 15.54 6.22
CA ILE A 7 6.96 14.48 5.26
C ILE A 7 7.69 15.07 4.04
N SER A 8 8.79 14.42 3.65
CA SER A 8 9.65 14.81 2.53
C SER A 8 8.85 15.19 1.27
N LYS A 9 9.19 16.33 0.66
CA LYS A 9 8.44 16.86 -0.50
C LYS A 9 8.38 15.87 -1.68
N SER A 10 9.39 15.00 -1.79
CA SER A 10 9.53 13.98 -2.82
C SER A 10 8.44 12.90 -2.74
N ILE A 11 8.02 12.47 -1.53
CA ILE A 11 7.03 11.40 -1.31
C ILE A 11 5.59 11.90 -1.20
N ARG A 12 5.39 13.20 -0.96
CA ARG A 12 4.05 13.81 -0.80
C ARG A 12 3.10 13.42 -1.91
N ARG A 13 3.53 13.52 -3.18
CA ARG A 13 2.68 13.17 -4.33
C ARG A 13 2.15 11.73 -4.27
N SER A 14 2.99 10.81 -3.78
CA SER A 14 2.67 9.39 -3.66
C SER A 14 1.78 9.09 -2.45
N ILE A 15 1.89 9.88 -1.38
CA ILE A 15 1.07 9.73 -0.16
C ILE A 15 -0.31 10.37 -0.32
N TYR A 16 -0.38 11.55 -0.95
CA TYR A 16 -1.63 12.27 -1.14
C TYR A 16 -2.50 11.73 -2.28
N THR A 17 -1.94 10.91 -3.17
CA THR A 17 -2.73 10.28 -4.21
C THR A 17 -3.48 9.06 -3.67
N THR A 18 -4.75 8.94 -4.01
CA THR A 18 -5.54 7.73 -3.75
C THR A 18 -5.33 6.66 -4.80
N ASN A 19 -4.55 6.93 -5.86
CA ASN A 19 -4.40 6.06 -7.03
C ASN A 19 -3.96 4.64 -6.65
N ILE A 20 -3.04 4.48 -5.69
CA ILE A 20 -2.51 3.17 -5.29
C ILE A 20 -3.63 2.31 -4.70
N ILE A 21 -4.31 2.84 -3.68
CA ILE A 21 -5.38 2.15 -2.97
C ILE A 21 -6.60 1.94 -3.87
N GLU A 22 -6.97 2.96 -4.67
CA GLU A 22 -8.07 2.84 -5.62
C GLU A 22 -7.82 1.80 -6.69
N ASN A 23 -6.61 1.74 -7.25
CA ASN A 23 -6.27 0.76 -8.27
C ASN A 23 -6.33 -0.66 -7.70
N TYR A 24 -5.74 -0.88 -6.52
CA TYR A 24 -5.83 -2.16 -5.81
C TYR A 24 -7.30 -2.57 -5.58
N ASN A 25 -8.12 -1.66 -5.04
CA ASN A 25 -9.53 -1.92 -4.79
C ASN A 25 -10.33 -2.18 -6.07
N LYS A 26 -10.03 -1.49 -7.17
CA LYS A 26 -10.65 -1.74 -8.49
C LYS A 26 -10.34 -3.14 -8.98
N HIS A 27 -9.08 -3.57 -8.88
CA HIS A 27 -8.67 -4.93 -9.25
C HIS A 27 -9.33 -6.00 -8.37
N LEU A 28 -9.31 -5.81 -7.04
CA LEU A 28 -9.93 -6.74 -6.10
C LEU A 28 -11.44 -6.87 -6.34
N LYS A 29 -12.15 -5.75 -6.47
CA LYS A 29 -13.60 -5.73 -6.77
C LYS A 29 -13.91 -6.42 -8.09
N LYS A 30 -13.09 -6.22 -9.13
CA LYS A 30 -13.27 -6.89 -10.44
C LYS A 30 -13.08 -8.40 -10.31
N GLY A 31 -12.10 -8.85 -9.51
CA GLY A 31 -11.87 -10.26 -9.23
C GLY A 31 -13.02 -10.90 -8.44
N ILE A 32 -13.50 -10.23 -7.40
CA ILE A 32 -14.67 -10.65 -6.62
C ILE A 32 -15.91 -10.78 -7.51
N LYS A 33 -16.19 -9.77 -8.35
CA LYS A 33 -17.35 -9.80 -9.27
C LYS A 33 -17.32 -10.95 -10.28
N LYS A 34 -16.13 -11.48 -10.64
CA LYS A 34 -16.01 -12.65 -11.52
C LYS A 34 -16.38 -13.96 -10.81
N LYS A 35 -16.38 -13.98 -9.48
CA LYS A 35 -16.85 -15.11 -8.69
C LYS A 35 -18.33 -14.86 -8.41
N GLU A 36 -19.22 -15.60 -9.06
CA GLU A 36 -20.68 -15.43 -8.87
C GLU A 36 -21.09 -15.64 -7.41
N GLN A 37 -20.49 -16.61 -6.72
CA GLN A 37 -20.71 -16.86 -5.29
C GLN A 37 -19.45 -17.39 -4.61
N PHE A 38 -19.30 -17.05 -3.33
CA PHE A 38 -18.35 -17.65 -2.41
C PHE A 38 -19.08 -18.66 -1.53
N PRO A 39 -18.53 -19.87 -1.31
CA PRO A 39 -19.19 -20.90 -0.50
C PRO A 39 -19.39 -20.51 0.97
N ASN A 40 -18.53 -19.65 1.53
CA ASN A 40 -18.66 -19.07 2.87
C ASN A 40 -17.78 -17.83 3.05
N GLU A 41 -17.95 -17.10 4.16
CA GLU A 41 -17.13 -15.92 4.48
C GLU A 41 -15.62 -16.23 4.54
N GLN A 42 -15.24 -17.40 5.07
CA GLN A 42 -13.83 -17.82 5.13
C GLN A 42 -13.19 -17.96 3.74
N SER A 43 -13.96 -18.38 2.73
CA SER A 43 -13.48 -18.48 1.36
C SER A 43 -13.25 -17.09 0.73
N LEU A 44 -14.08 -16.11 1.08
CA LEU A 44 -13.87 -14.71 0.70
C LEU A 44 -12.61 -14.16 1.38
N ASN A 45 -12.44 -14.38 2.69
CA ASN A 45 -11.24 -13.95 3.42
C ASN A 45 -9.96 -14.56 2.84
N ARG A 46 -9.98 -15.86 2.51
CA ARG A 46 -8.86 -16.52 1.83
C ARG A 46 -8.57 -15.91 0.47
N TYR A 47 -9.62 -15.61 -0.32
CA TYR A 47 -9.46 -14.97 -1.61
C TYR A 47 -8.81 -13.58 -1.52
N VAL A 48 -9.26 -12.75 -0.57
CA VAL A 48 -8.67 -11.42 -0.33
C VAL A 48 -7.22 -11.54 0.12
N CYS A 49 -6.91 -12.48 1.02
CA CYS A 49 -5.55 -12.74 1.48
C CYS A 49 -4.63 -13.15 0.33
N VAL A 50 -5.04 -14.11 -0.50
CA VAL A 50 -4.28 -14.54 -1.68
C VAL A 50 -4.06 -13.38 -2.65
N SER A 51 -5.10 -12.58 -2.93
CA SER A 51 -4.96 -11.40 -3.80
C SER A 51 -3.97 -10.37 -3.25
N ALA A 52 -3.90 -10.21 -1.93
CA ALA A 52 -2.92 -9.32 -1.29
C ALA A 52 -1.50 -9.90 -1.37
N CYS A 53 -1.33 -11.21 -1.14
CA CYS A 53 -0.05 -11.89 -1.30
C CYS A 53 0.48 -11.79 -2.73
N GLU A 54 -0.37 -12.04 -3.74
CA GLU A 54 -0.01 -11.90 -5.15
C GLU A 54 0.40 -10.47 -5.50
N TYR A 55 -0.32 -9.47 -4.97
CA TYR A 55 0.04 -8.07 -5.13
C TYR A 55 1.42 -7.77 -4.52
N ASN A 56 1.66 -8.22 -3.28
CA ASN A 56 2.92 -8.01 -2.59
C ASN A 56 4.11 -8.64 -3.34
N VAL A 57 3.95 -9.88 -3.84
CA VAL A 57 4.98 -10.55 -4.64
C VAL A 57 5.24 -9.79 -5.93
N LYS A 58 4.20 -9.30 -6.61
CA LYS A 58 4.33 -8.56 -7.87
C LYS A 58 5.10 -7.25 -7.72
N TYR A 59 4.90 -6.54 -6.61
CA TYR A 59 5.51 -5.22 -6.37
C TYR A 59 6.66 -5.27 -5.37
N VAL A 60 7.13 -6.47 -5.02
CA VAL A 60 8.29 -6.62 -4.14
C VAL A 60 9.51 -5.93 -4.76
N GLY A 61 10.20 -5.11 -3.98
CA GLY A 61 11.37 -4.36 -4.44
C GLY A 61 11.07 -3.14 -5.32
N ILE A 62 9.81 -2.86 -5.67
CA ILE A 62 9.45 -1.66 -6.42
C ILE A 62 9.18 -0.52 -5.44
N SER A 63 10.03 0.51 -5.47
CA SER A 63 9.79 1.74 -4.73
C SER A 63 8.83 2.64 -5.51
N HIS A 64 7.82 3.17 -4.83
CA HIS A 64 6.99 4.23 -5.40
C HIS A 64 7.79 5.52 -5.60
N TYR A 65 7.26 6.40 -6.46
CA TYR A 65 7.92 7.66 -6.81
C TYR A 65 8.23 8.47 -5.55
N GLY A 66 9.45 9.01 -5.48
CA GLY A 66 9.92 9.79 -4.35
C GLY A 66 10.43 8.98 -3.16
N PHE A 67 9.97 7.73 -2.98
CA PHE A 67 10.34 6.92 -1.80
C PHE A 67 11.80 6.47 -1.85
N SER A 68 12.35 6.19 -3.02
CA SER A 68 13.77 5.86 -3.16
C SER A 68 14.67 7.04 -2.80
N MET A 69 14.24 8.27 -3.11
CA MET A 69 14.97 9.49 -2.81
C MET A 69 14.84 9.91 -1.33
N ALA A 70 13.69 9.63 -0.71
CA ALA A 70 13.44 9.92 0.70
C ALA A 70 13.89 8.80 1.65
N LYS A 71 14.56 7.75 1.14
CA LYS A 71 14.87 6.56 1.92
C LYS A 71 15.66 6.87 3.18
N GLU A 72 16.79 7.57 3.04
CA GLU A 72 17.68 7.93 4.15
C GLU A 72 16.98 8.86 5.16
N GLU A 73 16.24 9.87 4.67
CA GLU A 73 15.47 10.78 5.51
C GLU A 73 14.41 10.03 6.34
N LEU A 74 13.72 9.07 5.73
CA LEU A 74 12.72 8.24 6.40
C LEU A 74 13.36 7.28 7.41
N GLU A 75 14.50 6.67 7.08
CA GLU A 75 15.24 5.79 7.99
C GLU A 75 15.65 6.54 9.26
N ASN A 76 16.22 7.75 9.12
CA ASN A 76 16.56 8.61 10.26
C ASN A 76 15.34 8.98 11.12
N MET A 77 14.23 9.38 10.49
CA MET A 77 12.99 9.70 11.22
C MET A 77 12.44 8.49 11.98
N ILE A 78 12.58 7.29 11.42
CA ILE A 78 12.14 6.04 12.05
C ILE A 78 13.04 5.72 13.25
N GLU A 79 14.37 5.81 13.09
CA GLU A 79 15.32 5.60 14.18
C GLU A 79 15.07 6.54 15.36
N GLU A 80 14.80 7.82 15.10
CA GLU A 80 14.43 8.78 16.13
C GLU A 80 13.17 8.35 16.92
N ILE A 81 12.17 7.74 16.28
CA ILE A 81 10.97 7.25 16.97
C ILE A 81 11.28 6.04 17.85
N TYR A 82 12.20 5.16 17.44
CA TYR A 82 12.52 3.93 18.17
C TYR A 82 13.59 4.11 19.26
N ILE A 83 14.31 5.23 19.25
CA ILE A 83 15.29 5.59 20.29
C ILE A 83 14.63 6.28 21.50
N TYR A 84 13.37 6.71 21.38
CA TYR A 84 12.54 7.24 22.47
C TYR A 84 11.43 6.25 22.89
#